data_AF-A0A938NQH0-F1
#
_entry.id   AF-A0A938NQH0-F1
#
_cell.length_a   1.000
_cell.length_b   1.000
_cell.length_c   1.000
_cell.angle_alpha   90.00
_cell.angle_beta   90.00
_cell.angle_gamma   90.00
#
_symmetry.space_group_name_H-M   'P 1'
#
loop_
_entity.id
_entity.type
_entity.pdbx_description
1 polymer ?
#
loop_
_entity_poly.entity_id
_entity_poly.type
_entity_poly.pdbx_seq_one_letter_code
_entity_poly.pdbx_strand_id
1 'polypeptide(L)'
;MSSKKRWINLIISLIGIGVVVLYNLCEESCAYLQGSIFGIEMKYFGLFYMGMLIAFNLLRRDLVLLSLLSFGVGAEIYLIGFQIVSGVSCYYCLGFGAVVVLLFLLNFTMSKKAVIGVSIIAGFILFAVLFKGMVTPAYADEIILPSFGNGKIEVRLYTDYFCGPCRSLEPKLEPVIKDLVKRNIINITFVDTPIHSHTKLYARYFLYSLKEKKEINHVLRVRTALFEAAKNKINENEKLEEFLKNRGIRFKLFDVVPTLNIYSSF
;
A
#
# COMPACT_ATOMS: atom_id res chain seq x y z
N MET A 1 -26.01 -4.65 29.60
CA MET A 1 -26.18 -4.92 28.16
C MET A 1 -26.90 -6.25 27.91
N SER A 2 -27.80 -6.35 26.92
CA SER A 2 -28.52 -7.59 26.57
C SER A 2 -27.61 -8.64 25.91
N SER A 3 -27.94 -9.93 26.05
CA SER A 3 -27.19 -11.06 25.46
C SER A 3 -27.06 -10.93 23.93
N LYS A 4 -28.14 -10.55 23.23
CA LYS A 4 -28.10 -10.33 21.77
C LYS A 4 -27.10 -9.25 21.35
N LYS A 5 -27.07 -8.14 22.10
CA LYS A 5 -26.16 -7.01 21.84
C LYS A 5 -24.69 -7.38 22.05
N ARG A 6 -24.40 -8.28 23.00
CA ARG A 6 -23.04 -8.81 23.22
C ARG A 6 -22.54 -9.64 22.05
N TRP A 7 -23.39 -10.50 21.49
CA TRP A 7 -23.06 -11.28 20.30
C TRP A 7 -22.81 -10.38 19.08
N ILE A 8 -23.64 -9.36 18.88
CA ILE A 8 -23.44 -8.37 17.82
C ILE A 8 -22.10 -7.65 17.99
N ASN A 9 -21.79 -7.15 19.20
CA ASN A 9 -20.50 -6.51 19.48
C ASN A 9 -19.32 -7.44 19.19
N LEU A 10 -19.43 -8.72 19.55
CA LEU A 10 -18.39 -9.73 19.31
C LEU A 10 -18.16 -9.94 17.80
N ILE A 11 -19.23 -10.16 17.04
CA ILE A 11 -19.15 -10.39 15.59
C ILE A 11 -18.53 -9.17 14.88
N ILE A 12 -18.99 -7.96 15.20
CA ILE A 12 -18.47 -6.74 14.57
C ILE A 12 -17.00 -6.50 14.95
N SER A 13 -16.59 -6.83 16.19
CA SER A 13 -15.17 -6.74 16.58
C SER A 13 -14.30 -7.74 15.84
N LEU A 14 -14.80 -8.96 15.58
CA LEU A 14 -14.12 -9.96 14.74
C LEU A 14 -14.00 -9.48 13.28
N ILE A 15 -15.02 -8.83 12.74
CA ILE A 15 -14.93 -8.17 11.43
C ILE A 15 -13.84 -7.09 11.45
N GLY A 16 -13.76 -6.29 12.51
CA GLY A 16 -12.69 -5.32 12.71
C GLY A 16 -11.29 -5.94 12.67
N ILE A 17 -11.08 -7.07 13.34
CA ILE A 17 -9.83 -7.86 13.24
C ILE A 17 -9.60 -8.31 11.79
N GLY A 18 -10.63 -8.81 11.11
CA GLY A 18 -10.57 -9.20 9.71
C GLY A 18 -10.11 -8.06 8.80
N VAL A 19 -10.61 -6.83 8.99
CA VAL A 19 -10.17 -5.63 8.24
C VAL A 19 -8.69 -5.36 8.46
N VAL A 20 -8.20 -5.47 9.71
CA VAL A 20 -6.76 -5.27 10.02
C VAL A 20 -5.89 -6.38 9.41
N VAL A 21 -6.37 -7.61 9.36
CA VAL A 21 -5.66 -8.72 8.71
C VAL A 21 -5.64 -8.55 7.19
N LEU A 22 -6.75 -8.12 6.58
CA LEU A 22 -6.81 -7.83 5.14
C LEU A 22 -5.88 -6.68 4.74
N TYR A 23 -5.74 -5.66 5.60
CA TYR A 23 -4.74 -4.61 5.41
C TYR A 23 -3.31 -5.17 5.30
N ASN A 24 -2.95 -6.18 6.10
CA ASN A 24 -1.63 -6.81 6.03
C ASN A 24 -1.43 -7.67 4.78
N LEU A 25 -2.49 -8.29 4.26
CA LEU A 25 -2.44 -9.13 3.07
C LEU A 25 -2.45 -8.30 1.77
N CYS A 26 -3.03 -7.10 1.82
CA CYS A 26 -3.17 -6.19 0.70
C CYS A 26 -2.35 -4.90 0.94
N GLU A 27 -1.01 -5.03 1.01
CA GLU A 27 -0.07 -3.91 1.23
C GLU A 27 -0.22 -2.75 0.24
N GLU A 28 -0.83 -3.00 -0.93
CA GLU A 28 -0.86 -2.05 -2.05
C GLU A 28 -1.77 -0.84 -1.86
N SER A 29 -2.82 -0.94 -1.05
CA SER A 29 -3.82 0.14 -0.97
C SER A 29 -3.47 1.23 0.04
N CYS A 30 -2.50 1.00 0.92
CA CYS A 30 -2.17 1.90 2.02
C CYS A 30 -0.66 2.10 2.23
N ALA A 31 0.17 1.71 1.26
CA ALA A 31 1.63 1.91 1.28
C ALA A 31 2.05 3.36 1.57
N TYR A 32 1.22 4.33 1.17
CA TYR A 32 1.45 5.78 1.32
C TYR A 32 1.05 6.34 2.69
N LEU A 33 0.37 5.55 3.52
CA LEU A 33 -0.09 5.93 4.86
C LEU A 33 0.58 5.01 5.89
N GLN A 34 1.85 5.28 6.17
CA GLN A 34 2.57 4.62 7.25
C GLN A 34 2.43 5.44 8.53
N GLY A 35 1.70 4.90 9.50
CA GLY A 35 1.59 5.47 10.83
C GLY A 35 2.33 4.59 11.84
N SER A 36 3.05 5.22 12.77
CA SER A 36 3.58 4.52 13.94
C SER A 36 3.30 5.32 15.22
N ILE A 37 3.04 4.61 16.32
CA ILE A 37 3.05 5.17 17.66
C ILE A 37 4.24 4.53 18.36
N PHE A 38 5.20 5.35 18.81
CA PHE A 38 6.45 4.88 19.42
C PHE A 38 7.22 3.83 18.58
N GLY A 39 7.15 3.91 17.25
CA GLY A 39 7.85 2.98 16.35
C GLY A 39 7.15 1.63 16.15
N ILE A 40 5.98 1.41 16.78
CA ILE A 40 5.13 0.26 16.52
C ILE A 40 4.10 0.65 15.45
N GLU A 41 3.97 -0.20 14.42
CA GLU A 41 3.01 0.00 13.34
C GLU A 41 1.56 -0.01 13.83
N MET A 42 0.70 0.83 13.22
CA MET A 42 -0.72 0.94 13.60
C MET A 42 -1.50 -0.37 13.56
N LYS A 43 -1.12 -1.32 12.69
CA LYS A 43 -1.77 -2.64 12.58
C LYS A 43 -1.80 -3.39 13.92
N TYR A 44 -0.73 -3.30 14.71
CA TYR A 44 -0.65 -3.97 16.00
C TYR A 44 -1.53 -3.28 17.05
N PHE A 45 -1.60 -1.94 17.02
CA PHE A 45 -2.52 -1.19 17.87
C PHE A 45 -3.98 -1.49 17.54
N GLY A 46 -4.32 -1.62 16.25
CA GLY A 46 -5.67 -2.01 15.81
C GLY A 46 -6.08 -3.40 16.31
N LEU A 47 -5.18 -4.39 16.19
CA LEU A 47 -5.39 -5.74 16.72
C LEU A 47 -5.55 -5.74 18.26
N PHE A 48 -4.65 -5.05 18.96
CA PHE A 48 -4.69 -4.93 20.42
C PHE A 48 -5.99 -4.27 20.88
N TYR A 49 -6.38 -3.17 20.24
CA TYR A 49 -7.61 -2.45 20.55
C TYR A 49 -8.86 -3.33 20.35
N MET A 50 -8.97 -4.03 19.22
CA MET A 50 -10.09 -4.96 18.99
C MET A 50 -10.10 -6.11 20.01
N GLY A 51 -8.93 -6.65 20.38
CA GLY A 51 -8.79 -7.64 21.44
C GLY A 51 -9.30 -7.13 22.80
N MET A 52 -8.98 -5.89 23.15
CA MET A 52 -9.47 -5.23 24.37
C MET A 52 -10.99 -5.07 24.35
N LEU A 53 -11.58 -4.65 23.22
CA LEU A 53 -13.03 -4.55 23.08
C LEU A 53 -13.72 -5.91 23.30
N ILE A 54 -13.18 -6.98 22.71
CA ILE A 54 -13.70 -8.35 22.90
C ILE A 54 -13.59 -8.75 24.38
N ALA A 55 -12.42 -8.56 25.00
CA ALA A 55 -12.20 -8.93 26.40
C ALA A 55 -13.17 -8.22 27.35
N PHE A 56 -13.33 -6.88 27.22
CA PHE A 56 -14.23 -6.14 28.10
C PHE A 56 -15.72 -6.38 27.80
N ASN A 57 -16.07 -6.71 26.56
CA ASN A 57 -17.41 -7.19 26.20
C ASN A 57 -17.74 -8.53 26.89
N LEU A 58 -16.78 -9.45 26.96
CA LEU A 58 -16.94 -10.74 27.67
C LEU A 58 -16.96 -10.58 29.20
N LEU A 59 -16.11 -9.70 29.75
CA LEU A 59 -16.06 -9.38 31.19
C LEU A 59 -17.25 -8.53 31.68
N ARG A 60 -18.20 -8.19 30.80
CA ARG A 60 -19.43 -7.44 31.12
C ARG A 60 -19.15 -6.04 31.70
N ARG A 61 -18.02 -5.43 31.35
CA ARG A 61 -17.63 -4.07 31.80
C ARG A 61 -18.16 -3.02 30.81
N ASP A 62 -19.48 -2.87 30.76
CA ASP A 62 -20.18 -2.03 29.77
C ASP A 62 -19.69 -0.57 29.75
N LEU A 63 -19.33 0.00 30.91
CA LEU A 63 -18.82 1.38 31.00
C LEU A 63 -17.41 1.53 30.41
N VAL A 64 -16.52 0.55 30.66
CA VAL A 64 -15.15 0.53 30.11
C VAL A 64 -15.20 0.33 28.61
N LEU A 65 -16.06 -0.58 28.14
CA LEU A 65 -16.30 -0.80 26.72
C LEU A 65 -16.77 0.48 26.02
N LEU A 66 -17.75 1.18 26.60
CA LEU A 66 -18.24 2.45 26.06
C LEU A 66 -17.13 3.52 26.03
N SER A 67 -16.30 3.61 27.07
CA SER A 67 -15.18 4.54 27.11
C SER A 67 -14.14 4.23 26.03
N LEU A 68 -13.77 2.95 25.85
CA LEU A 68 -12.84 2.52 24.79
C LEU A 68 -13.38 2.81 23.39
N LEU A 69 -14.66 2.52 23.13
CA LEU A 69 -15.30 2.83 21.84
C LEU A 69 -15.34 4.34 21.58
N SER A 70 -15.65 5.13 22.60
CA SER A 70 -15.65 6.60 22.50
C SER A 70 -14.24 7.13 22.21
N PHE A 71 -13.22 6.57 22.88
CA PHE A 71 -11.82 6.88 22.61
C PHE A 71 -11.43 6.53 21.17
N GLY A 72 -11.82 5.34 20.70
CA GLY A 72 -11.61 4.91 19.32
C GLY A 72 -12.21 5.88 18.30
N VAL A 73 -13.44 6.36 18.53
CA VAL A 73 -14.05 7.39 17.66
C VAL A 73 -13.21 8.67 17.62
N GLY A 74 -12.69 9.13 18.76
CA GLY A 74 -11.78 10.29 18.81
C GLY A 74 -10.50 10.08 18.00
N ALA A 75 -9.89 8.89 18.10
CA ALA A 75 -8.72 8.51 17.32
C ALA A 75 -9.02 8.49 15.81
N GLU A 76 -10.13 7.88 15.41
CA GLU A 76 -10.55 7.80 14.00
C GLU A 76 -10.86 9.18 13.40
N ILE A 77 -11.45 10.09 14.16
CA ILE A 77 -11.65 11.49 13.72
C ILE A 77 -10.30 12.14 13.36
N TYR A 78 -9.28 11.95 14.19
CA TYR A 78 -7.95 12.48 13.90
C TYR A 78 -7.33 11.80 12.67
N LEU A 79 -7.38 10.47 12.58
CA LEU A 79 -6.80 9.70 11.47
C LEU A 79 -7.46 9.98 10.13
N ILE A 80 -8.79 10.18 10.11
CA ILE A 80 -9.53 10.60 8.91
C ILE A 80 -9.15 12.04 8.55
N GLY A 81 -9.05 12.94 9.53
CA GLY A 81 -8.56 14.30 9.30
C GLY A 81 -7.16 14.32 8.68
N PHE A 82 -6.26 13.47 9.17
CA PHE A 82 -4.91 13.31 8.62
C PHE A 82 -4.94 12.84 7.15
N GLN A 83 -5.82 11.90 6.81
CA GLN A 83 -6.01 11.43 5.43
C GLN A 83 -6.52 12.55 4.50
N ILE A 84 -7.50 13.34 4.96
CA ILE A 84 -8.05 14.47 4.19
C ILE A 84 -6.99 15.54 3.94
N VAL A 85 -6.26 15.95 4.99
CA VAL A 85 -5.21 16.99 4.88
C VAL A 85 -4.06 16.53 3.98
N SER A 86 -3.72 15.25 4.03
CA SER A 86 -2.63 14.68 3.25
C SER A 86 -3.02 14.33 1.81
N GLY A 87 -4.31 14.39 1.45
CA GLY A 87 -4.80 14.04 0.13
C GLY A 87 -4.71 12.55 -0.22
N VAL A 88 -4.51 11.67 0.76
CA VAL A 88 -4.34 10.23 0.57
C VAL A 88 -5.42 9.49 1.34
N SER A 89 -6.14 8.58 0.68
CA SER A 89 -7.24 7.79 1.27
C SER A 89 -6.91 6.31 1.32
N CYS A 90 -7.02 5.70 2.51
CA CYS A 90 -6.84 4.27 2.72
C CYS A 90 -8.20 3.62 3.05
N TYR A 91 -8.73 2.83 2.12
CA TYR A 91 -10.04 2.19 2.28
C TYR A 91 -10.12 1.25 3.49
N TYR A 92 -9.00 0.60 3.86
CA TYR A 92 -8.94 -0.27 5.05
C TYR A 92 -9.05 0.53 6.35
N CYS A 93 -8.36 1.68 6.46
CA CYS A 93 -8.49 2.57 7.62
C CYS A 93 -9.92 3.13 7.73
N LEU A 94 -10.51 3.56 6.62
CA LEU A 94 -11.91 4.03 6.60
C LEU A 94 -12.88 2.92 6.99
N GLY A 95 -12.65 1.68 6.52
CA GLY A 95 -13.43 0.51 6.89
C GLY A 95 -13.32 0.20 8.39
N PHE A 96 -12.11 0.25 8.95
CA PHE A 96 -11.89 0.08 10.38
C PHE A 96 -12.58 1.18 11.20
N GLY A 97 -12.45 2.44 10.78
CA GLY A 97 -13.16 3.56 11.41
C GLY A 97 -14.69 3.39 11.36
N ALA A 98 -15.24 2.91 10.25
CA ALA A 98 -16.66 2.60 10.14
C ALA A 98 -17.10 1.50 11.11
N VAL A 99 -16.28 0.45 11.31
CA VAL A 99 -16.52 -0.60 12.30
C VAL A 99 -16.56 -0.01 13.72
N VAL A 100 -15.59 0.85 14.06
CA VAL A 100 -15.52 1.50 15.38
C VAL A 100 -16.73 2.42 15.62
N VAL A 101 -17.11 3.24 14.65
CA VAL A 101 -18.28 4.12 14.73
C VAL A 101 -19.56 3.30 14.87
N LEU A 102 -19.72 2.21 14.12
CA LEU A 102 -20.89 1.33 14.22
C LEU A 102 -20.98 0.71 15.63
N LEU A 103 -19.87 0.18 16.16
CA LEU A 103 -19.81 -0.35 17.53
C LEU A 103 -20.15 0.72 18.56
N PHE A 104 -19.63 1.94 18.40
CA PHE A 104 -19.93 3.06 19.28
C PHE A 104 -21.43 3.40 19.27
N LEU A 105 -22.04 3.55 18.09
CA LEU A 105 -23.47 3.84 17.94
C LEU A 105 -24.34 2.77 18.57
N LEU A 106 -23.99 1.49 18.37
CA LEU A 106 -24.69 0.37 19.01
C LEU A 106 -24.63 0.46 20.53
N ASN A 107 -23.52 0.94 21.10
CA ASN A 107 -23.28 1.00 22.54
C ASN A 107 -23.58 2.37 23.17
N PHE A 108 -23.98 3.35 22.36
CA PHE A 108 -24.22 4.72 22.79
C PHE A 108 -25.35 4.81 23.81
N THR A 109 -25.10 5.56 24.88
CA THR A 109 -26.10 5.85 25.93
C THR A 109 -25.99 7.30 26.38
N MET A 110 -27.05 8.09 26.20
CA MET A 110 -27.11 9.50 26.59
C MET A 110 -26.85 9.74 28.09
N SER A 111 -27.18 8.75 28.94
CA SER A 111 -26.95 8.81 30.38
C SER A 111 -25.47 8.93 30.77
N LYS A 112 -24.53 8.62 29.86
CA LYS A 112 -23.08 8.66 30.08
C LYS A 112 -22.36 9.67 29.19
N LYS A 113 -23.05 10.71 28.71
CA LYS A 113 -22.51 11.73 27.80
C LYS A 113 -21.18 12.36 28.24
N ALA A 114 -20.97 12.56 29.55
CA ALA A 114 -19.71 13.13 30.07
C ALA A 114 -18.52 12.18 29.82
N VAL A 115 -18.68 10.89 30.12
CA VAL A 115 -17.64 9.87 29.89
C VAL A 115 -17.33 9.74 28.40
N ILE A 116 -18.37 9.78 27.57
CA ILE A 116 -18.25 9.73 26.11
C ILE A 116 -17.44 10.92 25.59
N GLY A 117 -17.84 12.15 25.96
CA GLY A 117 -17.17 13.37 25.52
C GLY A 117 -15.71 13.43 25.94
N VAL A 118 -15.43 13.12 27.22
CA VAL A 118 -14.04 13.08 27.74
C VAL A 118 -13.21 12.02 27.00
N SER A 119 -13.76 10.83 26.75
CA SER A 119 -13.03 9.77 26.07
C SER A 119 -12.74 10.10 24.60
N ILE A 120 -13.69 10.72 23.87
CA ILE A 120 -13.50 11.18 22.49
C ILE A 120 -12.38 12.23 22.43
N ILE A 121 -12.45 13.24 23.30
CA ILE A 121 -11.44 14.31 23.35
C ILE A 121 -10.07 13.72 23.67
N ALA A 122 -9.99 12.79 24.64
CA ALA A 122 -8.76 12.12 24.98
C ALA A 122 -8.19 11.30 23.81
N GLY A 123 -9.03 10.56 23.08
CA GLY A 123 -8.63 9.81 21.88
C GLY A 123 -8.06 10.71 20.79
N PHE A 124 -8.76 11.81 20.50
CA PHE A 124 -8.31 12.79 19.52
C PHE A 124 -6.96 13.42 19.91
N ILE A 125 -6.84 13.92 21.14
CA ILE A 125 -5.60 14.58 21.62
C ILE A 125 -4.44 13.60 21.65
N LEU A 126 -4.66 12.37 22.13
CA LEU A 126 -3.59 11.38 22.22
C LEU A 126 -3.02 11.04 20.84
N PHE A 127 -3.90 10.80 19.86
CA PHE A 127 -3.46 10.56 18.49
C PHE A 127 -2.84 11.82 17.89
N ALA A 128 -3.37 13.01 18.15
CA ALA A 128 -2.76 14.25 17.68
C ALA A 128 -1.31 14.47 18.16
N VAL A 129 -0.97 14.01 19.35
CA VAL A 129 0.38 14.17 19.94
C VAL A 129 1.30 13.00 19.59
N LEU A 130 0.80 11.76 19.64
CA LEU A 130 1.64 10.56 19.55
C LEU A 130 1.71 9.97 18.15
N PHE A 131 0.72 10.23 17.29
CA PHE A 131 0.70 9.69 15.94
C PHE A 131 1.80 10.36 15.11
N LYS A 132 2.77 9.56 14.66
CA LYS A 132 3.73 9.97 13.64
C LYS A 132 3.30 9.36 12.32
N GLY A 133 2.59 10.16 11.54
CA GLY A 133 2.25 9.83 10.16
C GLY A 133 3.37 10.24 9.23
N MET A 134 3.85 9.30 8.41
CA MET A 134 4.67 9.60 7.25
C MET A 134 3.79 9.47 6.02
N VAL A 135 3.58 10.61 5.37
CA VAL A 135 3.00 10.66 4.03
C VAL A 135 4.15 10.90 3.07
N THR A 136 4.43 9.92 2.23
CA THR A 136 5.23 10.18 1.02
C THR A 136 4.28 10.80 0.01
N PRO A 137 4.39 12.12 -0.29
CA PRO A 137 3.46 12.76 -1.22
C PRO A 137 3.57 12.10 -2.60
N ALA A 138 2.43 11.62 -3.11
CA ALA A 138 2.28 11.02 -4.45
C ALA A 138 2.72 11.96 -5.61
N TYR A 139 2.90 13.26 -5.32
CA TYR A 139 3.16 14.30 -6.31
C TYR A 139 4.59 14.86 -6.29
N ALA A 140 5.44 14.46 -5.33
CA ALA A 140 6.81 14.99 -5.24
C ALA A 140 7.86 14.06 -5.85
N ASP A 141 7.49 12.84 -6.24
CA ASP A 141 8.37 11.99 -7.02
C ASP A 141 8.16 12.28 -8.51
N GLU A 142 9.24 12.68 -9.18
CA GLU A 142 9.27 12.84 -10.63
C GLU A 142 8.66 11.60 -11.30
N ILE A 143 7.76 11.81 -12.26
CA ILE A 143 7.16 10.72 -13.01
C ILE A 143 8.27 10.02 -13.81
N ILE A 144 8.65 8.82 -13.37
CA ILE A 144 9.72 8.06 -13.99
C ILE A 144 9.16 7.27 -15.15
N LEU A 145 9.23 7.84 -16.36
CA LEU A 145 8.93 7.12 -17.59
C LEU A 145 10.14 6.28 -18.03
N PRO A 146 9.97 4.98 -18.36
CA PRO A 146 11.01 4.11 -18.90
C PRO A 146 11.25 4.39 -20.40
N SER A 147 11.45 5.68 -20.71
CA SER A 147 11.75 6.18 -22.06
C SER A 147 13.24 6.50 -22.18
N PHE A 148 13.84 6.09 -23.31
CA PHE A 148 15.28 6.16 -23.54
C PHE A 148 15.60 6.58 -24.98
N GLY A 149 16.52 7.54 -25.11
CA GLY A 149 16.91 8.14 -26.39
C GLY A 149 16.19 9.47 -26.62
N ASN A 150 16.64 10.22 -27.63
CA ASN A 150 16.06 11.50 -28.04
C ASN A 150 15.84 11.53 -29.56
N GLY A 151 15.66 10.35 -30.17
CA GLY A 151 15.44 10.21 -31.60
C GLY A 151 14.04 10.64 -32.02
N LYS A 152 13.88 10.98 -33.30
CA LYS A 152 12.59 11.46 -33.85
C LYS A 152 11.53 10.36 -33.94
N ILE A 153 11.93 9.10 -33.94
CA ILE A 153 11.03 7.95 -34.07
C ILE A 153 10.67 7.46 -32.67
N GLU A 154 9.41 7.61 -32.28
CA GLU A 154 8.86 7.10 -31.02
C GLU A 154 8.52 5.61 -31.16
N VAL A 155 9.12 4.78 -30.30
CA VAL A 155 8.90 3.33 -30.29
C VAL A 155 8.37 2.93 -28.92
N ARG A 156 7.28 2.15 -28.87
CA ARG A 156 6.76 1.57 -27.63
C ARG A 156 6.86 0.06 -27.70
N LEU A 157 7.51 -0.56 -26.72
CA LEU A 157 7.64 -2.01 -26.61
C LEU A 157 6.73 -2.52 -25.49
N TYR A 158 5.67 -3.22 -25.85
CA TYR A 158 4.69 -3.79 -24.91
C TYR A 158 5.03 -5.25 -24.60
N THR A 159 5.16 -5.57 -23.32
CA THR A 159 5.61 -6.92 -22.88
C THR A 159 5.06 -7.29 -21.52
N ASP A 160 5.00 -8.59 -21.26
CA ASP A 160 4.69 -9.16 -19.94
C ASP A 160 5.81 -10.13 -19.53
N TYR A 161 6.24 -10.12 -18.26
CA TYR A 161 7.35 -10.96 -17.77
C TYR A 161 7.05 -12.47 -17.81
N PHE A 162 5.77 -12.84 -17.77
CA PHE A 162 5.28 -14.21 -17.81
C PHE A 162 4.89 -14.65 -19.23
N CYS A 163 4.97 -13.75 -20.22
CA CYS A 163 4.79 -14.06 -21.64
C CYS A 163 6.04 -14.77 -22.21
N GLY A 164 5.89 -16.07 -22.52
CA GLY A 164 6.96 -16.90 -23.10
C GLY A 164 7.59 -16.34 -24.39
N PRO A 165 6.78 -15.85 -25.36
CA PRO A 165 7.30 -15.18 -26.54
C PRO A 165 8.10 -13.92 -26.21
N CYS A 166 7.59 -13.07 -25.32
CA CYS A 166 8.21 -11.82 -24.90
C CYS A 166 9.61 -12.09 -24.30
N ARG A 167 9.69 -13.04 -23.37
CA ARG A 167 10.95 -13.51 -22.77
C ARG A 167 11.98 -14.01 -23.79
N SER A 168 11.51 -14.62 -24.87
CA SER A 168 12.38 -15.21 -25.90
C SER A 168 12.82 -14.18 -26.96
N LEU A 169 12.01 -13.14 -27.16
CA LEU A 169 12.21 -12.13 -28.18
C LEU A 169 13.04 -10.95 -27.68
N GLU A 170 12.77 -10.45 -26.48
CA GLU A 170 13.37 -9.22 -25.99
C GLU A 170 14.92 -9.25 -25.89
N PRO A 171 15.56 -10.35 -25.45
CA PRO A 171 17.02 -10.46 -25.50
C PRO A 171 17.61 -10.38 -26.91
N LYS A 172 16.85 -10.79 -27.94
CA LYS A 172 17.26 -10.69 -29.35
C LYS A 172 17.12 -9.26 -29.88
N LEU A 173 16.17 -8.49 -29.33
CA LEU A 173 15.97 -7.08 -29.67
C LEU A 173 16.97 -6.16 -28.96
N GLU A 174 17.47 -6.58 -27.80
CA GLU A 174 18.41 -5.81 -26.97
C GLU A 174 19.57 -5.14 -27.75
N PRO A 175 20.35 -5.85 -28.61
CA PRO A 175 21.45 -5.23 -29.34
C PRO A 175 20.97 -4.18 -30.35
N VAL A 176 19.83 -4.43 -31.01
CA VAL A 176 19.22 -3.51 -31.99
C VAL A 176 18.74 -2.25 -31.29
N ILE A 177 18.02 -2.39 -30.18
CA ILE A 177 17.53 -1.26 -29.37
C ILE A 177 18.71 -0.42 -28.88
N LYS A 178 19.76 -1.07 -28.34
CA LYS A 178 20.96 -0.37 -27.86
C LYS A 178 21.64 0.44 -28.96
N ASP A 179 21.80 -0.12 -30.16
CA ASP A 179 22.42 0.58 -31.29
C ASP A 179 21.57 1.77 -31.75
N LEU A 180 20.25 1.59 -31.93
CA LEU A 180 19.35 2.65 -32.38
C LEU A 180 19.22 3.82 -31.39
N VAL A 181 19.19 3.52 -30.08
CA VAL A 181 19.18 4.54 -29.02
C VAL A 181 20.51 5.30 -29.00
N LYS A 182 21.66 4.60 -29.10
CA LYS A 182 22.99 5.25 -29.13
C LYS A 182 23.18 6.15 -30.35
N ARG A 183 22.65 5.76 -31.51
CA ARG A 183 22.67 6.57 -32.74
C ARG A 183 21.63 7.71 -32.72
N ASN A 184 20.87 7.84 -31.63
CA ASN A 184 19.82 8.83 -31.47
C ASN A 184 18.75 8.79 -32.59
N ILE A 185 18.45 7.58 -33.09
CA ILE A 185 17.46 7.36 -34.16
C ILE A 185 16.06 7.24 -33.55
N ILE A 186 15.95 6.51 -32.44
CA ILE A 186 14.68 6.25 -31.74
C ILE A 186 14.66 6.85 -30.34
N ASN A 187 13.46 7.11 -29.84
CA ASN A 187 13.12 7.21 -28.43
C ASN A 187 12.24 6.01 -28.07
N ILE A 188 12.76 5.08 -27.28
CA ILE A 188 12.05 3.84 -26.93
C ILE A 188 11.44 3.93 -25.53
N THR A 189 10.17 3.57 -25.40
CA THR A 189 9.48 3.42 -24.10
C THR A 189 9.11 1.95 -23.86
N PHE A 190 9.54 1.39 -22.73
CA PHE A 190 9.15 0.05 -22.30
C PHE A 190 7.82 0.10 -21.56
N VAL A 191 6.83 -0.69 -21.97
CA VAL A 191 5.50 -0.71 -21.36
C VAL A 191 5.20 -2.14 -20.87
N ASP A 192 5.15 -2.30 -19.55
CA ASP A 192 4.80 -3.58 -18.94
C ASP A 192 3.28 -3.75 -18.92
N THR A 193 2.77 -4.70 -19.71
CA THR A 193 1.33 -4.99 -19.82
C THR A 193 0.95 -6.12 -18.88
N PRO A 194 0.07 -5.90 -17.89
CA PRO A 194 -0.24 -6.92 -16.88
C PRO A 194 -1.21 -7.98 -17.41
N ILE A 195 -0.71 -8.89 -18.24
CA ILE A 195 -1.46 -10.04 -18.75
C ILE A 195 -1.54 -11.12 -17.67
N HIS A 196 -0.48 -11.28 -16.87
CA HIS A 196 -0.44 -12.20 -15.74
C HIS A 196 -0.70 -11.50 -14.39
N SER A 197 -1.27 -12.23 -13.41
CA SER A 197 -1.64 -11.69 -12.10
C SER A 197 -0.45 -11.10 -11.33
N HIS A 198 0.73 -11.71 -11.47
CA HIS A 198 1.97 -11.26 -10.82
C HIS A 198 2.73 -10.16 -11.59
N THR A 199 2.30 -9.76 -12.78
CA THR A 199 3.04 -8.75 -13.57
C THR A 199 3.09 -7.39 -12.87
N LYS A 200 2.06 -7.05 -12.09
CA LYS A 200 2.04 -5.81 -11.30
C LYS A 200 3.23 -5.70 -10.35
N LEU A 201 3.57 -6.80 -9.68
CA LEU A 201 4.73 -6.87 -8.78
C LEU A 201 6.03 -6.58 -9.54
N TYR A 202 6.20 -7.24 -10.69
CA TYR A 202 7.41 -7.11 -11.49
C TYR A 202 7.57 -5.71 -12.11
N ALA A 203 6.47 -5.13 -12.60
CA ALA A 203 6.44 -3.77 -13.13
C ALA A 203 6.84 -2.74 -12.05
N ARG A 204 6.50 -2.97 -10.78
CA ARG A 204 6.98 -2.12 -9.68
C ARG A 204 8.48 -2.19 -9.49
N TYR A 205 9.04 -3.40 -9.36
CA TYR A 205 10.48 -3.56 -9.17
C TYR A 205 11.29 -3.09 -10.37
N PHE A 206 10.72 -3.18 -11.57
CA PHE A 206 11.27 -2.52 -12.75
C PHE A 206 11.39 -1.02 -12.53
N LEU A 207 10.29 -0.34 -12.22
CA LEU A 207 10.28 1.10 -11.96
C LEU A 207 11.18 1.50 -10.78
N TYR A 208 11.17 0.75 -9.67
CA TYR A 208 12.05 0.99 -8.51
C TYR A 208 13.53 0.93 -8.89
N SER A 209 13.89 0.05 -9.82
CA SER A 209 15.26 -0.05 -10.34
C SER A 209 15.61 1.12 -11.27
N LEU A 210 14.63 1.71 -11.97
CA LEU A 210 14.82 2.91 -12.77
C LEU A 210 15.04 4.17 -11.92
N LYS A 211 14.35 4.28 -10.77
CA LYS A 211 14.56 5.39 -9.82
C LYS A 211 15.98 5.46 -9.32
N GLU A 212 16.61 4.30 -9.12
CA GLU A 212 18.01 4.26 -8.73
C GLU A 212 18.95 4.65 -9.88
N LYS A 213 18.68 4.15 -11.09
CA LYS A 213 19.54 4.40 -12.24
C LYS A 213 18.78 4.34 -13.57
N LYS A 214 18.56 5.49 -14.20
CA LYS A 214 17.88 5.62 -15.49
C LYS A 214 18.87 5.58 -16.68
N GLU A 215 19.45 4.41 -16.95
CA GLU A 215 20.32 4.18 -18.12
C GLU A 215 19.86 2.96 -18.92
N ILE A 216 19.95 3.03 -20.25
CA ILE A 216 19.49 1.96 -21.16
C ILE A 216 20.15 0.60 -20.86
N ASN A 217 21.46 0.57 -20.57
CA ASN A 217 22.16 -0.68 -20.27
C ASN A 217 21.72 -1.29 -18.92
N HIS A 218 21.41 -0.44 -17.94
CA HIS A 218 20.93 -0.88 -16.64
C HIS A 218 19.51 -1.44 -16.76
N VAL A 219 18.63 -0.72 -17.45
CA VAL A 219 17.24 -1.12 -17.70
C VAL A 219 17.15 -2.47 -18.41
N LEU A 220 17.95 -2.68 -19.46
CA LEU A 220 17.97 -3.96 -20.17
C LEU A 220 18.46 -5.11 -19.28
N ARG A 221 19.46 -4.86 -18.41
CA ARG A 221 19.91 -5.83 -17.41
C ARG A 221 18.81 -6.15 -16.39
N VAL A 222 18.10 -5.14 -15.89
CA VAL A 222 17.00 -5.31 -14.94
C VAL A 222 15.89 -6.15 -15.57
N ARG A 223 15.48 -5.84 -16.81
CA ARG A 223 14.44 -6.57 -17.51
C ARG A 223 14.80 -8.03 -17.71
N THR A 224 16.04 -8.32 -18.13
CA THR A 224 16.54 -9.70 -18.24
C THR A 224 16.48 -10.44 -16.91
N ALA A 225 16.91 -9.81 -15.81
CA ALA A 225 16.80 -10.42 -14.48
C ALA A 225 15.35 -10.68 -14.05
N LEU A 226 14.43 -9.76 -14.35
CA LEU A 226 13.00 -9.93 -14.07
C LEU A 226 12.39 -11.06 -14.91
N PHE A 227 12.74 -11.21 -16.19
CA PHE A 227 12.31 -12.37 -16.98
C PHE A 227 12.83 -13.71 -16.43
N GLU A 228 14.06 -13.73 -15.91
CA GLU A 228 14.63 -14.90 -15.25
C GLU A 228 13.91 -15.23 -13.93
N ALA A 229 13.62 -14.23 -13.11
CA ALA A 229 12.85 -14.39 -11.88
C ALA A 229 11.45 -14.96 -12.18
N ALA A 230 10.78 -14.45 -13.22
CA ALA A 230 9.47 -14.95 -13.66
C ALA A 230 9.56 -16.40 -14.16
N LYS A 231 10.63 -16.75 -14.89
CA LYS A 231 10.91 -18.13 -15.32
C LYS A 231 11.09 -19.07 -14.11
N ASN A 232 11.73 -18.58 -13.04
CA ASN A 232 11.94 -19.30 -11.80
C ASN A 232 10.71 -19.29 -10.87
N LYS A 233 9.57 -18.74 -11.33
CA LYS A 233 8.29 -18.68 -10.59
C LYS A 233 8.39 -17.95 -9.25
N ILE A 234 9.21 -16.90 -9.18
CA ILE A 234 9.33 -16.07 -7.99
C ILE A 234 8.12 -15.14 -7.92
N ASN A 235 7.18 -15.38 -7.00
CA ASN A 235 5.91 -14.64 -6.95
C ASN A 235 5.72 -13.83 -5.66
N GLU A 236 6.67 -13.91 -4.73
CA GLU A 236 6.66 -13.22 -3.42
C GLU A 236 7.60 -12.01 -3.46
N ASN A 237 7.23 -10.94 -2.75
CA ASN A 237 7.97 -9.68 -2.71
C ASN A 237 9.41 -9.91 -2.21
N GLU A 238 9.55 -10.54 -1.04
CA GLU A 238 10.82 -10.73 -0.35
C GLU A 238 11.80 -11.56 -1.18
N LYS A 239 11.31 -12.62 -1.81
CA LYS A 239 12.11 -13.48 -2.69
C LYS A 239 12.57 -12.75 -3.95
N LEU A 240 11.73 -11.89 -4.52
CA LEU A 240 12.09 -11.08 -5.67
C LEU A 240 13.15 -10.04 -5.31
N GLU A 241 13.02 -9.39 -4.14
CA GLU A 241 14.05 -8.47 -3.64
C GLU A 241 15.39 -9.15 -3.44
N GLU A 242 15.39 -10.31 -2.79
CA GLU A 242 16.59 -11.09 -2.55
C GLU A 242 17.24 -11.49 -3.88
N PHE A 243 16.44 -11.95 -4.85
CA PHE A 243 16.92 -12.29 -6.18
C PHE A 243 17.59 -11.09 -6.88
N LEU A 244 16.96 -9.90 -6.85
CA LEU A 244 17.52 -8.69 -7.44
C LEU A 244 18.80 -8.24 -6.75
N LYS A 245 18.84 -8.26 -5.41
CA LYS A 245 20.03 -7.93 -4.60
C LYS A 245 21.19 -8.89 -4.92
N ASN A 246 20.93 -10.19 -5.03
CA ASN A 246 21.92 -11.21 -5.41
C ASN A 246 22.46 -11.01 -6.84
N ARG A 247 21.67 -10.41 -7.73
CA ARG A 247 22.10 -10.01 -9.08
C ARG A 247 22.78 -8.63 -9.13
N GLY A 248 23.01 -7.99 -7.97
CA GLY A 248 23.62 -6.67 -7.86
C GLY A 248 22.71 -5.54 -8.38
N ILE A 249 21.40 -5.77 -8.47
CA ILE A 249 20.42 -4.76 -8.88
C ILE A 249 19.93 -4.03 -7.63
N ARG A 250 20.21 -2.74 -7.58
CA ARG A 250 19.71 -1.82 -6.56
C ARG A 250 18.41 -1.18 -7.03
N PHE A 251 17.55 -0.87 -6.08
CA PHE A 251 16.26 -0.25 -6.34
C PHE A 251 15.89 0.71 -5.19
N LYS A 252 15.10 1.74 -5.52
CA LYS A 252 14.54 2.71 -4.56
C LYS A 252 13.02 2.68 -4.65
N LEU A 253 12.38 2.43 -3.51
CA LEU A 253 10.93 2.41 -3.38
C LEU A 253 10.36 3.82 -3.63
N PHE A 254 9.24 3.89 -4.36
CA PHE A 254 8.49 5.14 -4.61
C PHE A 254 7.06 4.88 -5.07
N ASP A 255 6.28 5.95 -5.28
CA ASP A 255 4.96 5.83 -5.88
C ASP A 255 5.02 5.56 -7.39
N VAL A 256 4.69 4.34 -7.80
CA VAL A 256 4.64 3.96 -9.22
C VAL A 256 3.28 4.21 -9.89
N VAL A 257 2.22 4.46 -9.11
CA VAL A 257 0.85 4.57 -9.64
C VAL A 257 0.73 5.68 -10.68
N PRO A 258 1.32 6.88 -10.51
CA PRO A 258 1.31 7.92 -11.53
C PRO A 258 1.90 7.45 -12.86
N THR A 259 3.05 6.77 -12.84
CA THR A 259 3.69 6.22 -14.04
C THR A 259 2.83 5.14 -14.69
N LEU A 260 2.28 4.21 -13.90
CA LEU A 260 1.46 3.11 -14.42
C LEU A 260 0.14 3.60 -15.02
N ASN A 261 -0.46 4.66 -14.46
CA ASN A 261 -1.67 5.27 -15.01
C ASN A 261 -1.44 5.89 -16.40
N ILE A 262 -0.25 6.44 -16.66
CA ILE A 262 0.09 6.93 -18.00
C ILE A 262 0.04 5.80 -19.03
N TYR A 263 0.45 4.58 -18.67
CA TYR A 263 0.39 3.44 -19.61
C TYR A 263 -1.04 3.10 -20.03
N SER A 264 -2.03 3.35 -19.16
CA SER A 264 -3.44 3.15 -19.51
C SER A 264 -3.98 4.18 -20.50
N SER A 265 -3.28 5.30 -20.68
CA SER A 265 -3.62 6.37 -21.63
C SER A 265 -2.92 6.23 -22.99
N PHE A 266 -2.04 5.24 -23.15
CA PHE A 266 -1.33 4.95 -24.39
C PHE A 266 -2.14 4.08 -25.34
#